data_AF-A0A383DGI9-F1
#
_entry.id   AF-A0A383DGI9-F1
#
_cell.length_a   1.000
_cell.length_b   1.000
_cell.length_c   1.000
_cell.angle_alpha   90.00
_cell.angle_beta   90.00
_cell.angle_gamma   90.00
#
_symmetry.space_group_name_H-M   'P 1'
#
loop_
_entity.id
_entity.type
_entity.pdbx_description
1 polymer ?
#
loop_
_entity_poly.entity_id
_entity_poly.type
_entity_poly.pdbx_seq_one_letter_code
_entity_poly.pdbx_strand_id
1 'polypeptide(L)'
;LILEHVAGDQIAPRYSREGEWNESRLATAWWWMSQHCHSPVDVRAYQAEVIDNQIDVLSKAFQGMTIACARCHDHKFDAISTRDYYALYGLIGSGSFSHGSVDGMKTFSEKRKALQGLKAKIASQVKVEPAPTPDKQAKPDGYQLISDISQTGGKDWFADGEAWANALTDANDFMVRGETIKPVAKGWLHSGLLSRKYQGTLRSPTFKIAENHIHLLALGTDVRVNVVVDNFKIIR
;
A
#
# COMPACT_ATOMS: atom_id res chain seq x y z
N LEU A 1 -5.92 20.31 -8.51
CA LEU A 1 -6.86 19.84 -7.45
C LEU A 1 -7.62 18.59 -7.87
N ILE A 2 -8.28 18.54 -9.04
CA ILE A 2 -9.01 17.31 -9.47
C ILE A 2 -8.07 16.10 -9.57
N LEU A 3 -6.88 16.27 -10.16
CA LEU A 3 -5.90 15.20 -10.30
C LEU A 3 -5.51 14.60 -8.93
N GLU A 4 -5.27 15.43 -7.93
CA GLU A 4 -4.95 15.01 -6.57
C GLU A 4 -6.09 14.24 -5.90
N HIS A 5 -7.34 14.66 -6.11
CA HIS A 5 -8.49 13.94 -5.58
C HIS A 5 -8.67 12.56 -6.19
N VAL A 6 -8.35 12.40 -7.48
CA VAL A 6 -8.52 11.12 -8.19
C VAL A 6 -7.33 10.19 -7.99
N ALA A 7 -6.10 10.70 -8.04
CA ALA A 7 -4.87 9.90 -8.14
C ALA A 7 -3.69 10.50 -7.36
N GLY A 8 -3.95 11.27 -6.30
CA GLY A 8 -2.91 11.98 -5.55
C GLY A 8 -1.84 11.09 -4.91
N ASP A 9 -2.10 9.80 -4.73
CA ASP A 9 -1.17 8.77 -4.29
C ASP A 9 -0.28 8.21 -5.41
N GLN A 10 -0.64 8.42 -6.68
CA GLN A 10 0.06 7.91 -7.87
C GLN A 10 0.88 8.97 -8.62
N ILE A 11 0.86 10.22 -8.14
CA ILE A 11 1.54 11.35 -8.78
C ILE A 11 2.66 11.90 -7.91
N ALA A 12 3.47 12.79 -8.49
CA ALA A 12 4.46 13.55 -7.73
C ALA A 12 3.78 14.30 -6.55
N PRO A 13 4.26 14.14 -5.30
CA PRO A 13 3.65 14.77 -4.14
C PRO A 13 3.64 16.29 -4.26
N ARG A 14 2.46 16.88 -4.08
CA ARG A 14 2.29 18.32 -3.88
C ARG A 14 2.21 18.59 -2.39
N TYR A 15 3.14 19.38 -1.88
CA TYR A 15 3.17 19.76 -0.48
C TYR A 15 2.43 21.07 -0.25
N SER A 16 1.96 21.28 0.99
CA SER A 16 1.44 22.57 1.43
C SER A 16 2.49 23.67 1.29
N ARG A 17 2.06 24.94 1.30
CA ARG A 17 2.97 26.10 1.18
C ARG A 17 4.13 26.06 2.18
N GLU A 18 3.87 25.57 3.38
CA GLU A 18 4.86 25.48 4.46
C GLU A 18 5.64 24.14 4.45
N GLY A 19 5.29 23.21 3.55
CA GLY A 19 5.95 21.92 3.39
C GLY A 19 5.60 20.89 4.46
N GLU A 20 4.55 21.14 5.25
CA GLU A 20 4.17 20.34 6.42
C GLU A 20 3.22 19.19 6.10
N TRP A 21 2.51 19.27 4.98
CA TRP A 21 1.52 18.28 4.57
C TRP A 21 1.71 17.88 3.10
N ASN A 22 1.55 16.60 2.79
CA ASN A 22 1.40 16.08 1.44
C ASN A 22 -0.08 16.19 1.04
N GLU A 23 -0.42 17.29 0.38
CA GLU A 23 -1.79 17.59 -0.04
C GLU A 23 -2.28 16.62 -1.12
N SER A 24 -1.40 16.09 -1.99
CA SER A 24 -1.80 15.08 -2.98
C SER A 24 -2.32 13.83 -2.29
N ARG A 25 -1.58 13.29 -1.32
CA ARG A 25 -2.00 12.09 -0.60
C ARG A 25 -3.23 12.36 0.25
N LEU A 26 -3.27 13.48 0.96
CA LEU A 26 -4.44 13.89 1.74
C LEU A 26 -5.71 13.98 0.88
N ALA A 27 -5.58 14.48 -0.35
CA ALA A 27 -6.69 14.62 -1.28
C ALA A 27 -7.30 13.28 -1.71
N THR A 28 -6.63 12.14 -1.56
CA THR A 28 -7.19 10.81 -1.85
C THR A 28 -8.01 10.23 -0.70
N ALA A 29 -8.00 10.84 0.49
CA ALA A 29 -8.69 10.31 1.66
C ALA A 29 -10.22 10.26 1.49
N TRP A 30 -10.81 11.14 0.67
CA TRP A 30 -12.26 11.17 0.45
C TRP A 30 -12.82 9.91 -0.20
N TRP A 31 -12.01 9.16 -0.97
CA TRP A 31 -12.40 7.85 -1.48
C TRP A 31 -12.83 6.91 -0.34
N TRP A 32 -12.29 7.11 0.87
CA TRP A 32 -12.60 6.29 2.03
C TRP A 32 -13.67 6.90 2.95
N MET A 33 -14.14 8.12 2.66
CA MET A 33 -15.19 8.81 3.41
C MET A 33 -16.59 8.54 2.82
N SER A 34 -16.88 7.29 2.49
CA SER A 34 -18.20 6.83 2.06
C SER A 34 -19.05 6.33 3.23
N GLN A 35 -20.31 5.97 2.96
CA GLN A 35 -21.13 5.29 3.95
C GLN A 35 -20.52 3.91 4.27
N HIS A 36 -20.27 3.65 5.56
CA HIS A 36 -19.73 2.37 6.01
C HIS A 36 -20.66 1.66 7.00
N CYS A 37 -20.73 0.34 6.88
CA CYS A 37 -21.40 -0.56 7.81
C CYS A 37 -20.33 -1.32 8.61
N HIS A 38 -20.45 -1.32 9.94
CA HIS A 38 -19.50 -2.02 10.82
C HIS A 38 -19.55 -3.55 10.65
N SER A 39 -20.70 -4.11 10.28
CA SER A 39 -20.90 -5.56 10.15
C SER A 39 -21.97 -5.89 9.11
N PRO A 40 -21.64 -5.80 7.80
CA PRO A 40 -22.59 -6.14 6.75
C PRO A 40 -22.88 -7.64 6.75
N VAL A 41 -24.16 -7.98 6.60
CA VAL A 41 -24.61 -9.38 6.46
C VAL A 41 -24.31 -9.94 5.07
N ASP A 42 -24.39 -9.10 4.03
CA ASP A 42 -23.96 -9.42 2.68
C ASP A 42 -22.76 -8.54 2.31
N VAL A 43 -21.57 -9.15 2.37
CA VAL A 43 -20.29 -8.47 2.10
C VAL A 43 -20.17 -8.01 0.65
N ARG A 44 -20.76 -8.73 -0.31
CA ARG A 44 -20.64 -8.42 -1.73
C ARG A 44 -21.58 -7.29 -2.12
N ALA A 45 -22.83 -7.33 -1.64
CA ALA A 45 -23.78 -6.24 -1.82
C ALA A 45 -23.23 -4.95 -1.20
N TYR A 46 -22.71 -5.03 0.03
CA TYR A 46 -22.10 -3.89 0.70
C TYR A 46 -20.91 -3.30 -0.07
N GLN A 47 -20.01 -4.15 -0.60
CA GLN A 47 -18.89 -3.66 -1.41
C GLN A 47 -19.38 -2.93 -2.67
N ALA A 48 -20.41 -3.46 -3.34
CA ALA A 48 -21.00 -2.83 -4.50
C ALA A 48 -21.66 -1.48 -4.17
N GLU A 49 -22.34 -1.38 -3.02
CA GLU A 49 -22.93 -0.12 -2.53
C GLU A 49 -21.87 0.94 -2.20
N VAL A 50 -20.76 0.55 -1.58
CA VAL A 50 -19.65 1.46 -1.30
C VAL A 50 -19.06 2.01 -2.60
N ILE A 51 -18.82 1.16 -3.59
CA ILE A 51 -18.27 1.58 -4.89
C ILE A 51 -19.27 2.46 -5.65
N ASP A 52 -20.56 2.11 -5.65
CA ASP A 52 -21.62 2.94 -6.23
C ASP A 52 -21.66 4.34 -5.59
N ASN A 53 -21.55 4.42 -4.26
CA ASN A 53 -21.48 5.70 -3.54
C ASN A 53 -20.22 6.51 -3.93
N GLN A 54 -19.07 5.86 -4.08
CA GLN A 54 -17.84 6.51 -4.53
C GLN A 54 -18.00 7.07 -5.96
N ILE A 55 -18.63 6.32 -6.87
CA ILE A 55 -18.94 6.76 -8.24
C ILE A 55 -19.88 7.97 -8.21
N ASP A 56 -20.96 7.89 -7.43
CA ASP A 56 -21.97 8.93 -7.33
C ASP A 56 -21.39 10.25 -6.79
N VAL A 57 -20.54 10.16 -5.75
CA VAL A 57 -19.85 11.34 -5.20
C VAL A 57 -18.84 11.89 -6.22
N LEU A 58 -18.06 11.03 -6.88
CA LEU A 58 -17.11 11.45 -7.92
C LEU A 58 -17.83 12.24 -9.03
N SER A 59 -18.90 11.68 -9.59
CA SER A 59 -19.59 12.28 -10.73
C SER A 59 -20.25 13.60 -10.34
N LYS A 60 -20.93 13.65 -9.17
CA LYS A 60 -21.58 14.87 -8.69
C LYS A 60 -20.55 15.97 -8.38
N ALA A 61 -19.45 15.64 -7.71
CA ALA A 61 -18.47 16.63 -7.26
C ALA A 61 -17.61 17.18 -8.40
N PHE A 62 -17.17 16.33 -9.34
CA PHE A 62 -16.18 16.72 -10.35
C PHE A 62 -16.73 16.83 -11.77
N GLN A 63 -17.83 16.16 -12.08
CA GLN A 63 -18.49 16.24 -13.40
C GLN A 63 -19.76 17.11 -13.35
N GLY A 64 -20.24 17.46 -12.16
CA GLY A 64 -21.45 18.29 -11.99
C GLY A 64 -22.74 17.56 -12.39
N MET A 65 -22.72 16.23 -12.49
CA MET A 65 -23.86 15.44 -12.95
C MET A 65 -23.96 14.08 -12.25
N THR A 66 -25.15 13.48 -12.29
CA THR A 66 -25.37 12.11 -11.83
C THR A 66 -25.17 11.14 -12.98
N ILE A 67 -24.49 10.02 -12.73
CA ILE A 67 -24.39 8.93 -13.71
C ILE A 67 -25.08 7.65 -13.25
N ALA A 68 -25.85 7.70 -12.15
CA ALA A 68 -26.48 6.54 -11.52
C ALA A 68 -27.44 5.77 -12.45
N CYS A 69 -28.11 6.43 -13.39
CA CYS A 69 -28.96 5.75 -14.38
C CYS A 69 -28.16 4.74 -15.22
N ALA A 70 -26.89 5.05 -15.53
CA ALA A 70 -26.00 4.22 -16.32
C ALA A 70 -25.76 2.83 -15.69
N ARG A 71 -26.00 2.68 -14.38
CA ARG A 71 -25.82 1.43 -13.64
C ARG A 71 -26.63 0.26 -14.20
N CYS A 72 -27.84 0.52 -14.69
CA CYS A 72 -28.78 -0.52 -15.13
C CYS A 72 -29.06 -0.50 -16.64
N HIS A 73 -28.93 0.66 -17.28
CA HIS A 73 -29.11 0.85 -18.71
C HIS A 73 -28.32 2.08 -19.16
N ASP A 74 -28.05 2.22 -20.45
CA ASP A 74 -27.34 3.41 -20.95
C ASP A 74 -28.05 4.69 -20.51
N HIS A 75 -27.28 5.70 -20.11
CA HIS A 75 -27.83 6.92 -19.56
C HIS A 75 -28.83 7.56 -20.53
N LYS A 76 -29.98 7.99 -20.00
CA LYS A 76 -31.16 8.32 -20.82
C LYS A 76 -30.92 9.45 -21.83
N PHE A 77 -30.11 10.44 -21.45
CA PHE A 77 -29.93 11.68 -22.20
C PHE A 77 -28.47 11.88 -22.61
N ASP A 78 -27.56 11.73 -21.66
CA ASP A 78 -26.12 11.86 -21.90
C ASP A 78 -25.49 10.60 -22.49
N ALA A 79 -24.41 10.77 -23.27
CA ALA A 79 -23.65 9.69 -23.90
C ALA A 79 -22.75 8.93 -22.90
N ILE A 80 -23.37 8.32 -21.89
CA ILE A 80 -22.71 7.52 -20.86
C ILE A 80 -23.31 6.14 -20.90
N SER A 81 -22.54 5.16 -21.39
CA SER A 81 -23.04 3.80 -21.49
C SER A 81 -22.97 3.09 -20.14
N THR A 82 -23.76 2.03 -19.99
CA THR A 82 -23.61 1.09 -18.87
C THR A 82 -22.21 0.51 -18.80
N ARG A 83 -21.57 0.30 -19.96
CA ARG A 83 -20.18 -0.16 -20.03
C ARG A 83 -19.22 0.86 -19.38
N ASP A 84 -19.42 2.15 -19.59
CA ASP A 84 -18.56 3.20 -19.00
C ASP A 84 -18.72 3.25 -17.48
N TYR A 85 -19.97 3.14 -17.00
CA TYR A 85 -20.24 3.04 -15.56
C TYR A 85 -19.50 1.85 -14.93
N TYR A 86 -19.59 0.65 -15.52
CA TYR A 86 -18.91 -0.52 -14.99
C TYR A 86 -17.39 -0.51 -15.22
N ALA A 87 -16.88 0.24 -16.19
CA ALA A 87 -15.45 0.49 -16.32
C ALA A 87 -14.93 1.33 -15.13
N LEU A 88 -15.67 2.35 -14.71
CA LEU A 88 -15.34 3.14 -13.52
C LEU A 88 -15.47 2.30 -12.25
N TYR A 89 -16.52 1.46 -12.14
CA TYR A 89 -16.65 0.48 -11.07
C TYR A 89 -15.43 -0.44 -10.98
N GLY A 90 -14.96 -0.97 -12.11
CA GLY A 90 -13.76 -1.80 -12.17
C GLY A 90 -12.50 -1.07 -11.72
N LEU A 91 -12.34 0.20 -12.13
CA LEU A 91 -11.22 1.05 -11.70
C LEU A 91 -11.20 1.20 -10.18
N ILE A 92 -12.31 1.64 -9.59
CA ILE A 92 -12.42 1.86 -8.13
C ILE A 92 -12.31 0.53 -7.37
N GLY A 93 -13.00 -0.51 -7.84
CA GLY A 93 -12.99 -1.85 -7.26
C GLY A 93 -11.65 -2.57 -7.36
N SER A 94 -10.74 -2.13 -8.24
CA SER A 94 -9.34 -2.59 -8.27
C SER A 94 -8.42 -1.83 -7.32
N GLY A 95 -8.87 -0.66 -6.86
CA GLY A 95 -8.17 0.21 -5.93
C GLY A 95 -8.10 -0.37 -4.53
N SER A 96 -7.05 -0.04 -3.78
CA SER A 96 -6.72 -0.72 -2.54
C SER A 96 -6.44 0.29 -1.44
N PHE A 97 -7.10 0.17 -0.27
CA PHE A 97 -6.74 0.98 0.90
C PHE A 97 -5.28 0.75 1.26
N SER A 98 -4.57 1.85 1.52
CA SER A 98 -3.19 1.84 2.00
C SER A 98 -3.02 2.87 3.10
N HIS A 99 -2.37 2.47 4.19
CA HIS A 99 -1.92 3.39 5.22
C HIS A 99 -0.63 4.08 4.78
N GLY A 100 -0.57 5.39 4.98
CA GLY A 100 0.71 6.10 4.98
C GLY A 100 0.57 7.54 5.42
N SER A 101 1.72 8.13 5.73
CA SER A 101 1.83 9.46 6.29
C SER A 101 1.43 10.52 5.27
N VAL A 102 0.59 11.46 5.71
CA VAL A 102 0.29 12.71 4.99
C VAL A 102 1.24 13.83 5.40
N ASP A 103 2.22 13.57 6.24
CA ASP A 103 3.20 14.56 6.65
C ASP A 103 4.08 14.95 5.46
N GLY A 104 4.39 16.23 5.38
CA GLY A 104 5.25 16.78 4.36
C GLY A 104 6.73 16.52 4.64
N MET A 105 7.55 16.76 3.62
CA MET A 105 8.98 16.49 3.68
C MET A 105 9.67 17.28 4.80
N LYS A 106 9.19 18.48 5.14
CA LYS A 106 9.77 19.32 6.21
C LYS A 106 9.71 18.64 7.57
N THR A 107 8.58 18.01 7.91
CA THR A 107 8.31 17.44 9.24
C THR A 107 9.36 16.41 9.68
N PHE A 108 9.90 15.64 8.72
CA PHE A 108 10.85 14.57 9.02
C PHE A 108 12.17 14.63 8.27
N SER A 109 12.37 15.57 7.33
CA SER A 109 13.60 15.62 6.51
C SER A 109 14.88 15.71 7.33
N GLU A 110 14.92 16.59 8.34
CA GLU A 110 16.10 16.74 9.20
C GLU A 110 16.37 15.49 10.04
N LYS A 111 15.33 14.92 10.66
CA LYS A 111 15.43 13.67 11.43
C LYS A 111 15.86 12.50 10.53
N ARG A 112 15.34 12.41 9.31
CA ARG A 112 15.71 11.40 8.31
C ARG A 112 17.18 11.53 7.94
N LYS A 113 17.63 12.73 7.59
CA LYS A 113 19.05 13.01 7.28
C LYS A 113 19.95 12.69 8.47
N ALA A 114 19.55 13.07 9.68
CA ALA A 114 20.30 12.78 10.89
C ALA A 114 20.41 11.27 11.16
N LEU A 115 19.31 10.51 11.03
CA LEU A 115 19.32 9.06 11.16
C LEU A 115 20.19 8.38 10.10
N GLN A 116 20.11 8.81 8.84
CA GLN A 116 20.96 8.31 7.77
C GLN A 116 22.45 8.60 8.06
N GLY A 117 22.76 9.81 8.53
CA GLY A 117 24.12 10.20 8.92
C GLY A 117 24.65 9.40 10.10
N LEU A 118 23.83 9.16 11.13
CA LEU A 118 24.20 8.31 12.27
C LEU A 118 24.42 6.86 11.83
N LYS A 119 23.53 6.30 11.00
CA LYS A 119 23.68 4.95 10.46
C LYS A 119 24.98 4.81 9.64
N ALA A 120 25.32 5.81 8.82
CA ALA A 120 26.56 5.84 8.06
C ALA A 120 27.81 5.88 8.96
N LYS A 121 27.78 6.68 10.04
CA LYS A 121 28.87 6.72 11.05
C LYS A 121 29.05 5.38 11.76
N ILE A 122 27.95 4.70 12.09
CA ILE A 122 28.00 3.37 12.70
C ILE A 122 28.60 2.36 11.71
N ALA A 123 28.16 2.41 10.44
CA ALA A 123 28.66 1.52 9.39
C ALA A 123 30.17 1.67 9.15
N SER A 124 30.75 2.86 9.34
CA SER A 124 32.20 3.06 9.19
C SER A 124 33.02 2.59 10.39
N GLN A 125 32.38 2.32 11.54
CA GLN A 125 33.06 1.90 12.78
C GLN A 125 32.85 0.41 13.09
N VAL A 126 31.79 -0.20 12.55
CA VAL A 126 31.41 -1.57 12.84
C VAL A 126 31.35 -2.39 11.55
N LYS A 127 32.06 -3.51 11.54
CA LYS A 127 31.89 -4.53 10.50
C LYS A 127 30.65 -5.34 10.83
N VAL A 128 29.60 -5.17 10.03
CA VAL A 128 28.38 -5.97 10.14
C VAL A 128 28.54 -7.23 9.30
N GLU A 129 28.49 -8.39 9.94
CA GLU A 129 28.42 -9.65 9.22
C GLU A 129 27.01 -9.87 8.66
N PRO A 130 26.87 -10.35 7.41
CA PRO A 130 25.56 -10.55 6.80
C PRO A 130 24.73 -11.54 7.63
N ALA A 131 23.45 -11.25 7.81
CA ALA A 131 22.56 -12.19 8.46
C ALA A 131 22.44 -13.45 7.59
N PRO A 132 22.30 -14.64 8.20
CA PRO A 132 22.02 -15.85 7.44
C PRO A 132 20.74 -15.65 6.62
N THR A 133 20.83 -15.95 5.32
CA THR A 133 19.66 -15.98 4.46
C THR A 133 18.74 -17.09 4.96
N PRO A 134 17.44 -16.81 5.19
CA PRO A 134 16.50 -17.84 5.58
C PRO A 134 16.56 -18.99 4.58
N ASP A 135 16.70 -20.22 5.09
CA ASP A 135 16.61 -21.39 4.24
C ASP A 135 15.20 -21.46 3.65
N LYS A 136 15.13 -21.56 2.33
CA LYS A 136 13.88 -21.65 1.57
C LYS A 136 13.45 -23.11 1.37
N GLN A 137 14.12 -24.07 2.01
CA GLN A 137 13.88 -25.50 1.81
C GLN A 137 12.98 -26.10 2.89
N ALA A 138 11.72 -26.26 2.51
CA ALA A 138 11.09 -27.55 2.21
C ALA A 138 9.84 -27.21 1.41
N LYS A 139 9.86 -27.40 0.09
CA LYS A 139 8.69 -27.19 -0.75
C LYS A 139 7.88 -28.48 -0.72
N PRO A 140 6.70 -28.51 -0.08
CA PRO A 140 5.86 -29.71 -0.10
C PRO A 140 5.49 -30.07 -1.54
N ASP A 141 5.11 -31.32 -1.78
CA ASP A 141 4.51 -31.72 -3.05
C ASP A 141 3.28 -30.85 -3.32
N GLY A 142 3.16 -30.31 -4.54
CA GLY A 142 2.09 -29.37 -4.90
C GLY A 142 2.35 -27.90 -4.54
N TYR A 143 3.52 -27.55 -4.03
CA TYR A 143 3.90 -26.15 -3.76
C TYR A 143 3.80 -25.26 -5.02
N GLN A 144 2.91 -24.28 -4.99
CA GLN A 144 2.81 -23.22 -6.00
C GLN A 144 3.46 -21.93 -5.48
N LEU A 145 4.53 -21.49 -6.14
CA LEU A 145 5.15 -20.20 -5.83
C LEU A 145 4.27 -19.06 -6.37
N ILE A 146 3.75 -18.22 -5.47
CA ILE A 146 3.01 -17.01 -5.83
C ILE A 146 3.98 -15.87 -6.17
N SER A 147 4.93 -15.59 -5.28
CA SER A 147 5.94 -14.55 -5.44
C SER A 147 7.13 -14.81 -4.53
N ASP A 148 8.33 -14.46 -4.99
CA ASP A 148 9.57 -14.46 -4.20
C ASP A 148 10.26 -13.11 -4.35
N ILE A 149 10.17 -12.27 -3.31
CA ILE A 149 10.76 -10.91 -3.28
C ILE A 149 12.25 -10.92 -3.61
N SER A 150 12.98 -11.97 -3.23
CA SER A 150 14.43 -12.01 -3.51
C SER A 150 14.76 -12.25 -4.98
N GLN A 151 13.83 -12.86 -5.73
CA GLN A 151 14.01 -13.09 -7.16
C GLN A 151 13.63 -11.84 -7.96
N THR A 152 12.59 -11.14 -7.52
CA THR A 152 12.06 -9.96 -8.20
C THR A 152 12.68 -8.64 -7.74
N GLY A 153 13.43 -8.67 -6.64
CA GLY A 153 13.85 -7.47 -5.92
C GLY A 153 12.67 -6.67 -5.36
N GLY A 154 11.51 -7.32 -5.14
CA GLY A 154 10.28 -6.69 -4.67
C GLY A 154 9.54 -5.85 -5.72
N LYS A 155 9.96 -5.84 -6.99
CA LYS A 155 9.36 -5.02 -8.05
C LYS A 155 7.94 -5.42 -8.45
N ASP A 156 7.56 -6.67 -8.19
CA ASP A 156 6.21 -7.19 -8.38
C ASP A 156 5.27 -6.83 -7.21
N TRP A 157 5.81 -6.33 -6.10
CA TRP A 157 5.01 -5.89 -4.96
C TRP A 157 4.73 -4.40 -5.02
N PHE A 158 3.56 -4.02 -4.52
CA PHE A 158 3.16 -2.64 -4.35
C PHE A 158 3.57 -2.18 -2.95
N ALA A 159 4.60 -1.34 -2.91
CA ALA A 159 5.07 -0.71 -1.69
C ALA A 159 4.55 0.73 -1.60
N ASP A 160 3.94 1.07 -0.48
CA ASP A 160 3.46 2.42 -0.22
C ASP A 160 3.81 2.86 1.20
N GLY A 161 4.22 4.12 1.35
CA GLY A 161 4.69 4.70 2.61
C GLY A 161 6.21 4.61 2.80
N GLU A 162 6.70 5.47 3.69
CA GLU A 162 8.13 5.73 3.92
C GLU A 162 8.91 4.54 4.47
N ALA A 163 8.22 3.58 5.10
CA ALA A 163 8.85 2.35 5.57
C ALA A 163 9.49 1.54 4.43
N TRP A 164 8.94 1.65 3.22
CA TRP A 164 9.36 0.83 2.08
C TRP A 164 10.27 1.58 1.08
N ALA A 165 10.56 2.85 1.34
CA ALA A 165 11.49 3.63 0.54
C ALA A 165 12.92 3.05 0.66
N ASN A 166 13.49 2.59 -0.47
CA ASN A 166 14.79 1.91 -0.51
C ASN A 166 14.89 0.73 0.47
N ALA A 167 13.80 -0.02 0.63
CA ALA A 167 13.72 -1.10 1.61
C ALA A 167 14.31 -2.44 1.16
N LEU A 168 14.79 -2.55 -0.08
CA LEU A 168 15.50 -3.74 -0.56
C LEU A 168 16.89 -3.79 0.08
N THR A 169 17.10 -4.81 0.90
CA THR A 169 18.30 -4.97 1.74
C THR A 169 19.51 -5.51 0.98
N ASP A 170 20.69 -5.01 1.32
CA ASP A 170 21.99 -5.54 0.86
C ASP A 170 22.75 -6.27 2.00
N ALA A 171 23.86 -6.94 1.68
CA ALA A 171 24.64 -7.77 2.62
C ALA A 171 25.16 -7.00 3.84
N ASN A 172 25.45 -5.71 3.68
CA ASN A 172 26.02 -4.88 4.73
C ASN A 172 24.95 -4.07 5.49
N ASP A 173 23.68 -4.25 5.15
CA ASP A 173 22.61 -3.57 5.84
C ASP A 173 22.42 -4.10 7.27
N PHE A 174 21.96 -3.20 8.13
CA PHE A 174 21.63 -3.51 9.51
C PHE A 174 20.53 -2.63 10.05
N MET A 175 19.93 -3.09 11.13
CA MET A 175 19.08 -2.31 12.02
C MET A 175 19.84 -1.89 13.27
N VAL A 176 19.45 -0.75 13.83
CA VAL A 176 19.86 -0.31 15.17
C VAL A 176 18.66 -0.47 16.11
N ARG A 177 18.83 -1.23 17.20
CA ARG A 177 17.81 -1.48 18.22
C ARG A 177 18.37 -1.17 19.61
N GLY A 178 18.11 0.04 20.08
CA GLY A 178 18.75 0.56 21.30
C GLY A 178 20.26 0.63 21.08
N GLU A 179 21.01 -0.07 21.90
CA GLU A 179 22.48 -0.15 21.83
C GLU A 179 22.99 -1.33 20.99
N THR A 180 22.08 -2.10 20.36
CA THR A 180 22.46 -3.29 19.58
C THR A 180 22.31 -3.05 18.09
N ILE A 181 23.24 -3.61 17.31
CA ILE A 181 23.17 -3.69 15.86
C ILE A 181 22.71 -5.11 15.49
N LYS A 182 21.73 -5.21 14.59
CA LYS A 182 21.27 -6.50 14.05
C LYS A 182 21.45 -6.51 12.55
N PRO A 183 22.18 -7.48 11.98
CA PRO A 183 22.27 -7.61 10.53
C PRO A 183 20.92 -7.99 9.95
N VAL A 184 20.71 -7.68 8.67
CA VAL A 184 19.52 -8.09 7.92
C VAL A 184 19.91 -9.04 6.78
N ALA A 185 19.00 -9.92 6.40
CA ALA A 185 19.24 -10.85 5.30
C ALA A 185 19.17 -10.10 3.97
N LYS A 186 20.14 -10.31 3.09
CA LYS A 186 20.19 -9.69 1.76
C LYS A 186 19.00 -10.10 0.89
N GLY A 187 18.48 -9.16 0.10
CA GLY A 187 17.48 -9.44 -0.94
C GLY A 187 16.04 -9.52 -0.41
N TRP A 188 15.78 -8.91 0.75
CA TRP A 188 14.45 -8.82 1.37
C TRP A 188 13.97 -7.37 1.42
N LEU A 189 12.65 -7.17 1.34
CA LEU A 189 12.04 -5.88 1.68
C LEU A 189 11.93 -5.75 3.19
N HIS A 190 12.45 -4.66 3.75
CA HIS A 190 12.53 -4.45 5.19
C HIS A 190 12.03 -3.06 5.63
N SER A 191 10.84 -3.00 6.24
CA SER A 191 10.15 -1.77 6.66
C SER A 191 10.89 -0.94 7.73
N GLY A 192 11.72 -1.59 8.55
CA GLY A 192 12.42 -0.97 9.67
C GLY A 192 13.87 -0.60 9.40
N LEU A 193 14.31 -0.53 8.13
CA LEU A 193 15.74 -0.45 7.79
C LEU A 193 16.40 0.84 8.29
N LEU A 194 15.68 1.97 8.22
CA LEU A 194 16.13 3.25 8.74
C LEU A 194 15.57 3.57 10.13
N SER A 195 14.30 3.24 10.39
CA SER A 195 13.64 3.47 11.67
C SER A 195 12.39 2.62 11.83
N ARG A 196 12.12 2.14 13.05
CA ARG A 196 10.85 1.48 13.42
C ARG A 196 9.65 2.42 13.50
N LYS A 197 9.87 3.73 13.40
CA LYS A 197 8.79 4.73 13.43
C LYS A 197 8.17 4.94 12.04
N TYR A 198 8.81 4.47 10.99
CA TYR A 198 8.20 4.52 9.66
C TYR A 198 7.09 3.49 9.55
N GLN A 199 6.07 3.87 8.80
CA GLN A 199 4.90 3.06 8.50
C GLN A 199 4.71 3.00 6.99
N GLY A 200 4.05 1.94 6.55
CA GLY A 200 3.71 1.75 5.17
C GLY A 200 2.98 0.42 4.97
N THR A 201 2.41 0.26 3.79
CA THR A 201 1.71 -0.94 3.35
C THR A 201 2.52 -1.62 2.26
N LEU A 202 2.70 -2.93 2.37
CA LEU A 202 3.29 -3.76 1.33
C LEU A 202 2.23 -4.75 0.86
N ARG A 203 1.92 -4.75 -0.43
CA ARG A 203 0.85 -5.54 -1.03
C ARG A 203 1.41 -6.39 -2.15
N SER A 204 1.06 -7.68 -2.15
CA SER A 204 1.45 -8.61 -3.20
C SER A 204 0.76 -8.27 -4.53
N PRO A 205 1.22 -8.86 -5.65
CA PRO A 205 0.36 -9.04 -6.81
C PRO A 205 -0.97 -9.69 -6.41
N THR A 206 -2.01 -9.46 -7.21
CA THR A 206 -3.25 -10.23 -7.14
C THR A 206 -2.99 -11.64 -7.66
N PHE A 207 -3.43 -12.66 -6.94
CA PHE A 207 -3.30 -14.07 -7.34
C PHE A 207 -4.58 -14.84 -7.02
N LYS A 208 -4.77 -15.97 -7.71
CA LYS A 208 -5.87 -16.89 -7.42
C LYS A 208 -5.50 -17.75 -6.22
N ILE A 209 -6.37 -17.79 -5.22
CA ILE A 209 -6.28 -18.75 -4.12
C ILE A 209 -6.83 -20.08 -4.65
N ALA A 210 -5.95 -21.01 -4.99
CA ALA A 210 -6.31 -22.33 -5.50
C ALA A 210 -6.48 -23.38 -4.39
N GLU A 211 -5.79 -23.17 -3.27
CA GLU A 211 -5.70 -24.10 -2.15
C GLU A 211 -6.31 -23.51 -0.88
N ASN A 212 -6.57 -24.35 0.12
CA ASN A 212 -7.10 -23.94 1.43
C ASN A 212 -6.03 -23.35 2.37
N HIS A 213 -4.80 -23.18 1.91
CA HIS A 213 -3.68 -22.69 2.70
C HIS A 213 -2.81 -21.71 1.89
N ILE A 214 -2.26 -20.71 2.59
CA ILE A 214 -1.30 -19.76 2.05
C ILE A 214 -0.13 -19.71 3.02
N HIS A 215 1.07 -19.96 2.52
CA HIS A 215 2.30 -19.82 3.30
C HIS A 215 2.94 -18.48 3.00
N LEU A 216 3.16 -17.67 4.03
CA LEU A 216 3.92 -16.42 3.95
C LEU A 216 5.16 -16.54 4.83
N LEU A 217 6.34 -16.46 4.20
CA LEU A 217 7.59 -16.34 4.93
C LEU A 217 7.83 -14.86 5.25
N ALA A 218 7.76 -14.50 6.52
CA ALA A 218 7.99 -13.14 7.01
C ALA A 218 8.79 -13.17 8.32
N LEU A 219 9.54 -12.10 8.57
CA LEU A 219 10.29 -11.90 9.81
C LEU A 219 10.00 -10.50 10.33
N GLY A 220 9.66 -10.38 11.62
CA GLY A 220 9.43 -9.08 12.24
C GLY A 220 8.72 -9.15 13.58
N THR A 221 8.46 -7.97 14.14
CA THR A 221 7.63 -7.77 15.34
C THR A 221 6.64 -6.67 15.04
N ASP A 222 5.46 -6.71 15.66
CA ASP A 222 4.41 -5.69 15.49
C ASP A 222 3.91 -5.58 14.03
N VAL A 223 3.84 -6.71 13.31
CA VAL A 223 3.37 -6.79 11.92
C VAL A 223 1.91 -7.26 11.88
N ARG A 224 1.09 -6.63 11.04
CA ARG A 224 -0.24 -7.12 10.68
C ARG A 224 -0.20 -7.63 9.24
N VAL A 225 -0.55 -8.90 9.04
CA VAL A 225 -0.74 -9.50 7.72
C VAL A 225 -2.23 -9.75 7.54
N ASN A 226 -2.80 -9.21 6.46
CA ASN A 226 -4.19 -9.42 6.12
C ASN A 226 -4.27 -10.18 4.80
N VAL A 227 -5.04 -11.27 4.77
CA VAL A 227 -5.45 -11.91 3.52
C VAL A 227 -6.69 -11.18 3.02
N VAL A 228 -6.58 -10.56 1.84
CA VAL A 228 -7.68 -9.80 1.23
C VAL A 228 -8.23 -10.61 0.07
N VAL A 229 -9.47 -11.09 0.20
CA VAL A 229 -10.18 -11.88 -0.82
C VAL A 229 -11.08 -10.93 -1.61
N ASP A 230 -11.09 -11.04 -2.94
CA ASP A 230 -11.91 -10.20 -3.84
C ASP A 230 -11.76 -8.68 -3.60
N ASN A 231 -10.56 -8.27 -3.14
CA ASN A 231 -10.26 -6.90 -2.74
C ASN A 231 -11.20 -6.34 -1.64
N PHE A 232 -11.86 -7.21 -0.88
CA PHE A 232 -12.74 -6.84 0.20
C PHE A 232 -11.93 -6.52 1.47
N LYS A 233 -11.94 -5.24 1.87
CA LYS A 233 -11.04 -4.68 2.89
C LYS A 233 -11.71 -4.28 4.20
N ILE A 234 -12.89 -4.80 4.53
CA ILE A 234 -13.41 -4.59 5.88
C ILE A 234 -12.45 -5.25 6.87
N ILE A 235 -11.69 -4.41 7.57
CA ILE A 235 -10.75 -4.82 8.60
C ILE A 235 -11.38 -4.45 9.94
N ARG A 236 -11.55 -5.48 10.78
CA ARG A 236 -11.73 -5.37 12.24
C ARG A 236 -10.45 -4.85 12.91
#